data_AF-A0A1W1HIG8-F1
#
_entry.id   AF-A0A1W1HIG8-F1
#
_cell.length_a   1.000
_cell.length_b   1.000
_cell.length_c   1.000
_cell.angle_alpha   90.00
_cell.angle_beta   90.00
_cell.angle_gamma   90.00
#
_symmetry.space_group_name_H-M   'P 1'
#
loop_
_entity.id
_entity.type
_entity.pdbx_description
1 polymer ?
#
loop_
_entity_poly.entity_id
_entity_poly.type
_entity_poly.pdbx_seq_one_letter_code
_entity_poly.pdbx_strand_id
1 'polypeptide(L)'
;MSIFYPAPGSVDYGHCLEQNILPENLSLMRSSALPLSDITSRLQSVTLLRLARIVNFIKSVKGANATLPPPESYCEQRWVGDRCAAYEQGGGSYRRGADFSLTEREKLSLKLLQWFLHDGIIRGVEGNAKVFEHFTDVDLSRFFLGELNKCESNISGKYDETVK
;
A
#
# COMPACT_ATOMS: atom_id res chain seq x y z
N MET A 1 -23.05 -4.48 -0.46
CA MET A 1 -22.08 -5.59 -0.62
C MET A 1 -22.83 -6.72 -1.28
N SER A 2 -22.59 -6.97 -2.57
CA SER A 2 -23.09 -8.14 -3.31
C SER A 2 -21.96 -9.17 -3.51
N ILE A 3 -22.27 -10.39 -3.94
CA ILE A 3 -21.39 -11.57 -3.92
C ILE A 3 -21.29 -12.12 -5.36
N PHE A 4 -20.08 -12.28 -5.92
CA PHE A 4 -19.87 -12.83 -7.26
C PHE A 4 -19.81 -14.33 -7.16
N TYR A 5 -20.70 -14.99 -7.90
CA TYR A 5 -20.67 -16.43 -8.07
C TYR A 5 -20.15 -16.77 -9.47
N PRO A 6 -19.40 -17.88 -9.61
CA PRO A 6 -18.91 -18.34 -10.90
C PRO A 6 -20.06 -18.69 -11.86
N ALA A 7 -19.79 -18.61 -13.17
CA ALA A 7 -20.80 -18.88 -14.18
C ALA A 7 -21.26 -20.37 -14.12
N PRO A 8 -22.57 -20.65 -14.27
CA PRO A 8 -23.09 -22.02 -14.32
C PRO A 8 -22.36 -22.85 -15.40
N GLY A 9 -21.90 -24.05 -15.04
CA GLY A 9 -21.17 -24.95 -15.93
C GLY A 9 -19.64 -24.80 -15.91
N SER A 10 -19.10 -23.82 -15.18
CA SER A 10 -17.66 -23.75 -14.90
C SER A 10 -17.23 -24.76 -13.82
N VAL A 11 -15.93 -25.08 -13.81
CA VAL A 11 -15.32 -25.91 -12.76
C VAL A 11 -15.54 -25.28 -11.37
N ASP A 12 -15.39 -23.96 -11.26
CA ASP A 12 -15.57 -23.22 -10.01
C ASP A 12 -17.02 -23.28 -9.51
N TYR A 13 -18.01 -23.30 -10.42
CA TYR A 13 -19.41 -23.49 -10.05
C TYR A 13 -19.67 -24.86 -9.43
N GLY A 14 -19.01 -25.90 -9.94
CA GLY A 14 -19.05 -27.24 -9.34
C GLY A 14 -18.53 -27.24 -7.90
N HIS A 15 -17.37 -26.62 -7.67
CA HIS A 15 -16.80 -26.49 -6.32
C HIS A 15 -17.73 -25.72 -5.38
N CYS A 16 -18.32 -24.62 -5.84
CA CYS A 16 -19.27 -23.84 -5.03
C CYS A 16 -20.54 -24.62 -4.69
N LEU A 17 -20.99 -25.48 -5.60
CA LEU A 17 -22.13 -26.36 -5.41
C LEU A 17 -21.83 -27.45 -4.36
N GLU A 18 -20.65 -28.07 -4.45
CA GLU A 18 -20.20 -29.10 -3.49
C GLU A 18 -20.04 -28.54 -2.07
N GLN A 19 -19.60 -27.28 -1.94
CA GLN A 19 -19.40 -26.61 -0.66
C GLN A 19 -20.69 -25.95 -0.10
N ASN A 20 -21.84 -26.10 -0.76
CA ASN A 20 -23.12 -25.46 -0.38
C ASN A 20 -23.03 -23.93 -0.18
N ILE A 21 -22.17 -23.25 -0.93
CA ILE A 21 -22.00 -21.78 -0.84
C ILE A 21 -22.83 -21.01 -1.87
N LEU A 22 -23.48 -21.72 -2.81
CA LEU A 22 -24.37 -21.12 -3.81
C LEU A 22 -25.75 -20.80 -3.21
N PRO A 23 -26.37 -19.66 -3.58
CA PRO A 23 -27.72 -19.31 -3.14
C PRO A 23 -28.75 -20.19 -3.85
N GLU A 24 -29.85 -20.50 -3.18
CA GLU A 24 -30.91 -21.40 -3.68
C GLU A 24 -31.55 -20.93 -5.01
N ASN A 25 -31.49 -19.63 -5.30
CA ASN A 25 -32.10 -19.04 -6.49
C ASN A 25 -31.04 -18.29 -7.33
N LEU A 26 -30.98 -18.59 -8.64
CA LEU A 26 -30.07 -17.94 -9.58
C LEU A 26 -30.25 -16.41 -9.62
N SER A 27 -31.46 -15.91 -9.38
CA SER A 27 -31.77 -14.47 -9.31
C SER A 27 -31.07 -13.74 -8.14
N LEU A 28 -30.55 -14.49 -7.16
CA LEU A 28 -29.75 -13.99 -6.04
C LEU A 28 -28.26 -13.95 -6.37
N MET A 29 -27.83 -14.55 -7.49
CA MET A 29 -26.44 -14.49 -7.97
C MET A 29 -26.16 -13.14 -8.64
N ARG A 30 -26.08 -12.07 -7.85
CA ARG A 30 -25.81 -10.71 -8.36
C ARG A 30 -24.35 -10.33 -8.13
N SER A 31 -23.68 -10.02 -9.23
CA SER A 31 -22.35 -9.43 -9.30
C SER A 31 -22.09 -8.33 -8.25
N SER A 32 -21.38 -8.67 -7.16
CA SER A 32 -20.40 -7.75 -6.59
C SER A 32 -19.32 -8.50 -5.81
N ALA A 33 -18.13 -7.91 -5.71
CA ALA A 33 -16.88 -8.63 -5.57
C ALA A 33 -16.54 -9.07 -4.14
N LEU A 34 -16.00 -10.30 -4.09
CA LEU A 34 -15.05 -10.89 -3.13
C LEU A 34 -15.63 -11.53 -1.87
N PRO A 35 -16.15 -12.78 -1.95
CA PRO A 35 -16.04 -13.70 -0.83
C PRO A 35 -14.57 -14.18 -0.78
N LEU A 36 -13.71 -13.41 -0.12
CA LEU A 36 -12.32 -13.83 0.13
C LEU A 36 -12.19 -14.69 1.40
N SER A 37 -13.31 -14.94 2.08
CA SER A 37 -13.40 -15.48 3.44
C SER A 37 -12.80 -16.87 3.64
N ASP A 38 -12.52 -17.63 2.58
CA ASP A 38 -12.01 -19.01 2.71
C ASP A 38 -10.49 -19.09 2.89
N ILE A 39 -9.74 -18.08 2.42
CA ILE A 39 -8.26 -18.04 2.53
C ILE A 39 -7.76 -16.70 3.07
N THR A 40 -8.46 -15.60 2.75
CA THR A 40 -8.01 -14.23 3.07
C THR A 40 -9.10 -13.44 3.78
N SER A 41 -8.86 -13.04 5.02
CA SER A 41 -9.85 -12.31 5.79
C SER A 41 -10.20 -10.97 5.12
N ARG A 42 -11.39 -10.43 5.41
CA ARG A 42 -11.81 -9.10 4.91
C ARG A 42 -10.78 -8.01 5.26
N LEU A 43 -10.14 -8.13 6.43
CA LEU A 43 -9.07 -7.23 6.87
C LEU A 43 -7.84 -7.35 5.95
N GLN A 44 -7.43 -8.58 5.62
CA GLN A 44 -6.33 -8.84 4.68
C GLN A 44 -6.64 -8.30 3.29
N SER A 45 -7.85 -8.48 2.78
CA SER A 45 -8.27 -7.94 1.47
C SER A 45 -8.13 -6.42 1.42
N VAL A 46 -8.64 -5.72 2.45
CA VAL A 46 -8.52 -4.26 2.56
C VAL A 46 -7.06 -3.84 2.68
N THR A 47 -6.25 -4.61 3.41
CA THR A 47 -4.82 -4.38 3.55
C THR A 47 -4.09 -4.51 2.21
N LEU A 48 -4.32 -5.59 1.45
CA LEU A 48 -3.77 -5.78 0.11
C LEU A 48 -4.15 -4.65 -0.84
N LEU A 49 -5.40 -4.19 -0.81
CA LEU A 49 -5.84 -3.07 -1.65
C LEU A 49 -5.08 -1.78 -1.32
N ARG A 50 -4.79 -1.53 -0.04
CA ARG A 50 -3.99 -0.38 0.39
C ARG A 50 -2.54 -0.53 -0.04
N LEU A 51 -1.95 -1.71 0.13
CA LEU A 51 -0.60 -2.03 -0.32
C LEU A 51 -0.45 -1.86 -1.85
N ALA A 52 -1.45 -2.29 -2.63
CA ALA A 52 -1.46 -2.08 -4.08
C ALA A 52 -1.44 -0.58 -4.45
N ARG A 53 -2.15 0.26 -3.69
CA ARG A 53 -2.10 1.73 -3.89
C ARG A 53 -0.73 2.30 -3.54
N ILE A 54 -0.08 1.81 -2.48
CA ILE A 54 1.29 2.19 -2.11
C ILE A 54 2.25 1.82 -3.24
N VAL A 55 2.17 0.60 -3.79
CA VAL A 55 2.98 0.17 -4.94
C VAL A 55 2.77 1.07 -6.15
N ASN A 56 1.51 1.41 -6.47
CA ASN A 56 1.21 2.30 -7.58
C ASN A 56 1.80 3.70 -7.38
N PHE A 57 1.77 4.21 -6.14
CA PHE A 57 2.40 5.48 -5.80
C PHE A 57 3.94 5.41 -5.89
N ILE A 58 4.56 4.34 -5.38
CA ILE A 58 6.01 4.09 -5.55
C ILE A 58 6.37 4.10 -7.04
N LYS A 59 5.58 3.42 -7.88
CA LYS A 59 5.78 3.40 -9.35
C LYS A 59 5.63 4.79 -9.97
N SER A 60 4.65 5.59 -9.55
CA SER A 60 4.50 6.96 -10.07
C SER A 60 5.67 7.86 -9.69
N VAL A 61 6.20 7.71 -8.46
CA VAL A 61 7.39 8.46 -8.00
C VAL A 61 8.64 8.05 -8.80
N LYS A 62 8.88 6.74 -8.98
CA LYS A 62 10.00 6.24 -9.80
C LYS A 62 9.87 6.64 -11.28
N GLY A 63 8.65 6.60 -11.83
CA GLY A 63 8.37 7.03 -13.20
C GLY A 63 8.65 8.51 -13.46
N ALA A 64 8.59 9.35 -12.42
CA ALA A 64 8.97 10.76 -12.46
C ALA A 64 10.49 10.99 -12.27
N ASN A 65 11.32 9.93 -12.33
CA ASN A 65 12.77 9.96 -12.05
C ASN A 65 13.15 10.45 -10.62
N ALA A 66 12.19 10.50 -9.69
CA ALA A 66 12.47 10.83 -8.30
C ALA A 66 12.96 9.60 -7.53
N THR A 67 14.04 9.76 -6.77
CA THR A 67 14.51 8.71 -5.84
C THR A 67 13.53 8.60 -4.67
N LEU A 68 13.22 7.36 -4.26
CA LEU A 68 12.38 7.14 -3.08
C LEU A 68 13.03 7.76 -1.83
N PRO A 69 12.25 8.40 -0.94
CA PRO A 69 12.79 8.89 0.31
C PRO A 69 13.31 7.73 1.17
N PRO A 70 14.33 7.98 2.01
CA PRO A 70 14.72 7.01 3.02
C PRO A 70 13.61 6.81 4.06
N PRO A 71 13.50 5.62 4.68
CA PRO A 71 12.55 5.38 5.78
C PRO A 71 12.79 6.35 6.93
N GLU A 72 11.72 6.84 7.55
CA GLU A 72 11.77 7.76 8.70
C GLU A 72 10.84 7.27 9.80
N SER A 73 11.25 7.41 11.06
CA SER A 73 10.39 7.03 12.19
C SER A 73 9.16 7.93 12.27
N TYR A 74 8.00 7.34 12.57
CA TYR A 74 6.80 8.11 12.86
C TYR A 74 6.96 8.89 14.17
N CYS A 75 6.60 10.17 14.14
CA CYS A 75 6.37 10.98 15.33
C CYS A 75 4.92 11.46 15.27
N GLU A 76 4.23 11.40 16.42
CA GLU A 76 2.82 11.76 16.49
C GLU A 76 2.66 13.25 16.17
N GLN A 77 2.32 13.54 14.92
CA GLN A 77 2.34 14.87 14.35
C GLN A 77 0.96 15.25 13.78
N ARG A 78 0.55 16.48 14.04
CA ARG A 78 -0.42 17.16 13.18
C ARG A 78 0.33 17.71 11.98
N TRP A 79 -0.06 17.29 10.78
CA TRP A 79 0.55 17.80 9.57
C TRP A 79 0.08 19.24 9.34
N VAL A 80 0.99 20.20 9.16
CA VAL A 80 0.64 21.61 8.91
C VAL A 80 1.48 22.12 7.75
N GLY A 81 1.17 21.66 6.52
CA GLY A 81 1.93 22.04 5.32
C GLY A 81 3.41 21.66 5.43
N ASP A 82 4.26 22.38 4.69
CA ASP A 82 5.74 22.34 4.74
C ASP A 82 6.37 22.51 6.15
N ARG A 83 5.58 22.71 7.21
CA ARG A 83 6.04 22.80 8.59
C ARG A 83 5.46 21.67 9.43
N CYS A 84 6.07 20.49 9.33
CA CYS A 84 6.02 19.55 10.46
C CYS A 84 6.70 20.23 11.66
N ALA A 85 5.94 20.56 12.69
CA ALA A 85 6.39 21.28 13.90
C ALA A 85 7.41 20.51 14.78
N ALA A 86 8.13 19.52 14.24
CA ALA A 86 9.15 18.76 14.96
C ALA A 86 10.44 18.51 14.17
N TYR A 87 10.71 19.26 13.10
CA TYR A 87 11.94 19.10 12.30
C TYR A 87 12.86 20.32 12.42
N GLU A 88 13.34 20.62 13.63
CA GLU A 88 14.40 21.62 13.83
C GLU A 88 15.77 21.02 14.13
N GLN A 89 15.91 19.69 14.29
CA GLN A 89 17.22 19.09 14.56
C GLN A 89 17.39 17.74 13.87
N GLY A 90 18.07 17.72 12.71
CA GLY A 90 18.56 16.49 12.09
C GLY A 90 18.44 16.46 10.57
N GLY A 91 19.38 17.09 9.88
CA GLY A 91 19.38 17.31 8.43
C GLY A 91 19.34 16.06 7.55
N GLY A 92 18.38 16.08 6.63
CA GLY A 92 18.37 15.32 5.38
C GLY A 92 18.02 16.30 4.27
N SER A 93 19.02 17.01 3.75
CA SER A 93 18.85 17.83 2.55
C SER A 93 18.48 16.92 1.38
N TYR A 94 17.20 16.89 1.01
CA TYR A 94 16.76 16.31 -0.25
C TYR A 94 17.61 16.96 -1.36
N ARG A 95 18.48 16.17 -1.99
CA ARG A 95 19.43 16.68 -2.99
C ARG A 95 18.64 17.34 -4.11
N ARG A 96 18.87 18.65 -4.21
CA ARG A 96 18.42 19.56 -5.27
C ARG A 96 18.91 19.04 -6.62
N GLY A 97 18.04 18.33 -7.33
CA GLY A 97 18.27 17.88 -8.71
C GLY A 97 16.92 17.65 -9.37
N ALA A 98 16.58 18.53 -10.31
CA ALA A 98 15.33 18.64 -11.07
C ALA A 98 14.14 19.28 -10.32
N ASP A 99 13.76 20.44 -10.84
CA ASP A 99 12.62 21.28 -10.48
C ASP A 99 11.30 20.53 -10.72
N PHE A 100 10.75 19.91 -9.68
CA PHE A 100 9.33 19.57 -9.57
C PHE A 100 8.83 20.15 -8.26
N SER A 101 8.11 21.27 -8.35
CA SER A 101 7.29 21.77 -7.24
C SER A 101 6.23 20.72 -6.91
N LEU A 102 6.55 19.79 -6.01
CA LEU A 102 5.59 18.82 -5.49
C LEU A 102 4.42 19.58 -4.86
N THR A 103 3.21 19.16 -5.21
CA THR A 103 2.01 19.62 -4.52
C THR A 103 2.09 19.21 -3.05
N GLU A 104 1.43 19.99 -2.18
CA GLU A 104 1.31 19.68 -0.75
C GLU A 104 0.80 18.24 -0.49
N ARG A 105 -0.08 17.75 -1.39
CA ARG A 105 -0.59 16.39 -1.34
C ARG A 105 0.48 15.34 -1.66
N GLU A 106 1.37 15.61 -2.60
CA GLU A 106 2.47 14.70 -2.94
C GLU A 106 3.52 14.67 -1.85
N LYS A 107 3.89 15.82 -1.27
CA LYS A 107 4.78 15.89 -0.10
C LYS A 107 4.22 15.08 1.07
N LEU A 108 2.93 15.25 1.36
CA LEU A 108 2.25 14.45 2.38
C LEU A 108 2.28 12.96 2.07
N SER A 109 2.01 12.59 0.81
CA SER A 109 2.03 11.18 0.38
C SER A 109 3.43 10.56 0.51
N LEU A 110 4.48 11.33 0.19
CA LEU A 110 5.88 10.92 0.42
C LEU A 110 6.20 10.77 1.91
N LYS A 111 5.68 11.64 2.77
CA LYS A 111 5.88 11.52 4.22
C LYS A 111 5.20 10.28 4.80
N LEU A 112 3.96 10.01 4.39
CA LEU A 112 3.26 8.78 4.77
C LEU A 112 4.01 7.53 4.29
N LEU A 113 4.59 7.57 3.09
CA LEU A 113 5.41 6.50 2.57
C LEU A 113 6.68 6.28 3.41
N GLN A 114 7.38 7.34 3.83
CA GLN A 114 8.56 7.24 4.68
C GLN A 114 8.28 6.51 5.99
N TRP A 115 7.18 6.87 6.65
CA TRP A 115 6.75 6.21 7.89
C TRP A 115 6.39 4.75 7.64
N PHE A 116 5.65 4.46 6.57
CA PHE A 116 5.32 3.09 6.19
C PHE A 116 6.58 2.25 5.91
N LEU A 117 7.58 2.79 5.21
CA LEU A 117 8.83 2.08 4.93
C LEU A 117 9.66 1.79 6.19
N HIS A 118 9.43 2.54 7.27
CA HIS A 118 10.12 2.35 8.55
C HIS A 118 9.46 1.27 9.41
N ASP A 119 8.14 1.27 9.56
CA ASP A 119 7.43 0.42 10.53
C ASP A 119 6.37 -0.53 9.93
N GLY A 120 6.05 -0.40 8.65
CA GLY A 120 5.03 -1.17 7.95
C GLY A 120 3.59 -0.77 8.28
N ILE A 121 3.36 0.32 9.02
CA ILE A 121 2.02 0.77 9.42
C ILE A 121 1.46 1.74 8.39
N ILE A 122 0.28 1.42 7.86
CA ILE A 122 -0.38 2.23 6.84
C ILE A 122 -1.14 3.38 7.51
N ARG A 123 -0.72 4.62 7.23
CA ARG A 123 -1.30 5.84 7.80
C ARG A 123 -2.07 6.65 6.76
N GLY A 124 -3.04 7.42 7.24
CA GLY A 124 -3.79 8.40 6.47
C GLY A 124 -3.80 9.75 7.17
N VAL A 125 -4.31 10.77 6.47
CA VAL A 125 -4.49 12.12 7.02
C VAL A 125 -5.93 12.55 6.84
N GLU A 126 -6.56 13.00 7.92
CA GLU A 126 -7.90 13.58 7.91
C GLU A 126 -7.89 15.02 7.35
N GLY A 127 -9.06 15.54 6.97
CA GLY A 127 -9.19 16.92 6.48
C GLY A 127 -8.77 18.01 7.49
N ASN A 128 -8.70 17.67 8.78
CA ASN A 128 -8.17 18.55 9.86
C ASN A 128 -6.63 18.47 9.99
N ALA A 129 -5.99 17.71 9.10
CA ALA A 129 -4.57 17.40 9.05
C ALA A 129 -4.02 16.55 10.22
N LYS A 130 -4.89 15.84 10.93
CA LYS A 130 -4.52 14.82 11.92
C LYS A 130 -4.14 13.53 11.19
N VAL A 131 -2.98 12.97 11.55
CA VAL A 131 -2.56 11.65 11.08
C VAL A 131 -3.30 10.58 11.88
N PHE A 132 -3.74 9.53 11.20
CA PHE A 132 -4.37 8.37 11.83
C PHE A 132 -3.87 7.07 11.21
N GLU A 133 -3.91 5.99 11.99
CA GLU A 133 -3.54 4.66 11.53
C GLU A 133 -4.76 3.97 10.91
N HIS A 134 -4.56 3.34 9.76
CA HIS A 134 -5.60 2.51 9.16
C HIS A 134 -5.65 1.16 9.86
N PHE A 135 -6.88 0.72 10.19
CA PHE A 135 -7.11 -0.65 10.64
C PHE A 135 -6.72 -1.63 9.51
N THR A 136 -5.63 -2.35 9.72
CA THR A 136 -4.95 -3.20 8.73
C THR A 136 -4.41 -4.47 9.39
N ASP A 137 -4.16 -5.49 8.58
CA ASP A 137 -3.41 -6.67 8.99
C ASP A 137 -1.93 -6.29 9.01
N VAL A 138 -1.40 -6.09 10.22
CA VAL A 138 -0.03 -5.59 10.43
C VAL A 138 1.01 -6.63 10.02
N ASP A 139 0.73 -7.92 10.25
CA ASP A 139 1.65 -9.00 9.90
C ASP A 139 1.80 -9.10 8.38
N LEU A 140 0.68 -9.01 7.64
CA LEU A 140 0.70 -8.95 6.19
C LEU A 140 1.44 -7.71 5.67
N SER A 141 1.23 -6.55 6.30
CA SER A 141 1.87 -5.29 5.89
C SER A 141 3.39 -5.34 6.12
N ARG A 142 3.84 -5.91 7.23
CA ARG A 142 5.27 -6.10 7.54
C ARG A 142 5.92 -7.17 6.67
N PHE A 143 5.21 -8.27 6.40
CA PHE A 143 5.65 -9.28 5.45
C PHE A 143 5.90 -8.66 4.08
N PHE A 144 4.93 -7.89 3.58
CA PHE A 144 5.07 -7.16 2.32
C PHE A 144 6.27 -6.21 2.32
N LEU A 145 6.46 -5.42 3.39
CA LEU A 145 7.61 -4.51 3.51
C LEU A 145 8.95 -5.27 3.48
N GLY A 146 9.03 -6.43 4.15
CA GLY A 146 10.20 -7.29 4.11
C GLY A 146 10.54 -7.77 2.69
N GLU A 147 9.53 -8.22 1.94
CA GLU A 147 9.72 -8.64 0.53
C GLU A 147 10.12 -7.47 -0.37
N LEU A 148 9.54 -6.28 -0.15
CA LEU A 148 9.89 -5.07 -0.90
C LEU A 148 11.37 -4.70 -0.70
N ASN A 149 11.87 -4.77 0.53
CA ASN A 149 13.28 -4.50 0.85
C ASN A 149 14.24 -5.53 0.23
N LYS A 150 13.83 -6.81 0.14
CA LYS A 150 14.61 -7.84 -0.56
C LYS A 150 14.72 -7.54 -2.06
N CYS A 151 13.64 -7.07 -2.68
CA CYS A 151 13.65 -6.70 -4.10
C CYS A 151 14.60 -5.53 -4.39
N GLU A 152 14.59 -4.47 -3.57
CA GLU A 152 15.51 -3.33 -3.75
C GLU A 152 16.98 -3.76 -3.57
N SER A 153 17.27 -4.63 -2.60
CA SER A 153 18.62 -5.19 -2.36
C SER A 153 19.14 -6.00 -3.57
N ASN A 154 18.26 -6.79 -4.19
CA ASN A 154 18.59 -7.61 -5.37
C ASN A 154 18.77 -6.78 -6.65
N ILE A 155 18.21 -5.57 -6.73
CA ILE A 155 18.41 -4.66 -7.86
C ILE A 155 19.76 -3.94 -7.73
N SER A 156 20.16 -3.55 -6.51
CA SER A 156 21.48 -2.95 -6.25
C SER A 156 22.65 -3.90 -6.52
N GLY A 157 22.48 -5.21 -6.30
CA GLY A 157 23.53 -6.21 -6.52
C GLY A 157 23.80 -6.54 -8.00
N LYS A 158 22.91 -6.16 -8.93
CA LYS A 158 23.06 -6.47 -10.37
C LYS A 158 23.86 -5.44 -11.17
N TYR A 159 24.19 -4.29 -10.59
CA TYR A 159 24.95 -3.22 -11.26
C TYR A 159 26.47 -3.27 -10.98
N ASP A 160 26.94 -4.21 -10.15
CA ASP A 160 28.36 -4.29 -9.75
C ASP A 160 29.14 -5.43 -10.47
N GLU A 161 28.48 -6.22 -11.33
CA GLU A 161 29.11 -7.35 -12.04
C GLU A 161 29.46 -7.07 -13.52
N THR A 162 29.21 -5.86 -14.04
CA THR A 162 29.49 -5.52 -15.46
C THR A 162 30.65 -4.56 -15.69
N VAL A 163 31.49 -4.30 -14.69
CA VAL A 163 32.76 -3.58 -14.88
C VAL A 163 33.93 -4.41 -14.38
N LYS A 164 34.39 -5.35 -15.21
CA LYS A 164 35.75 -5.89 -15.19
C LYS A 164 36.26 -6.05 -16.61
#